data_AF-A0A7S4VZ17-F1
#
_entry.id   AF-A0A7S4VZ17-F1
#
_cell.length_a   1.000
_cell.length_b   1.000
_cell.length_c   1.000
_cell.angle_alpha   90.00
_cell.angle_beta   90.00
_cell.angle_gamma   90.00
#
_symmetry.space_group_name_H-M   'P 1'
#
loop_
_entity.id
_entity.type
_entity.pdbx_description
1 polymer ?
#
loop_
_entity_poly.entity_id
_entity_poly.type
_entity_poly.pdbx_seq_one_letter_code
_entity_poly.pdbx_strand_id
1 'polypeptide(L)'
;GGARGALGSAGASSGGPDAYFRLTGFVDGLVDLPREHPGGVGSGHATETLVVEVKHRIGSIKTPPNLYDIVQLCSYCRVYGLSHGHLVQCLREESATQPFGTPVGKLHITKLDFSEGSPDRKGWDHHVLPALYAVAAAVYAARSDEMTRLRLLVAATPEERTALVGSLCPHLER
;
A
#
# COMPACT_ATOMS: atom_id res chain seq x y z
N GLY A 1 -9.29 -48.73 3.12
CA GLY A 1 -8.58 -48.19 4.30
C GLY A 1 -7.47 -47.30 3.78
N GLY A 2 -7.35 -46.04 4.16
CA GLY A 2 -7.16 -45.55 5.54
C GLY A 2 -5.69 -45.81 5.91
N ALA A 3 -4.82 -44.85 6.21
CA ALA A 3 -4.92 -43.57 6.91
C ALA A 3 -3.90 -42.56 6.29
N ARG A 4 -4.14 -41.24 6.16
CA ARG A 4 -4.27 -40.18 7.18
C ARG A 4 -3.28 -40.30 8.34
N GLY A 5 -2.06 -39.81 8.12
CA GLY A 5 -1.15 -39.35 9.17
C GLY A 5 -1.28 -37.84 9.33
N ALA A 6 -1.91 -37.41 10.43
CA ALA A 6 -1.82 -36.06 10.96
C ALA A 6 -0.68 -35.99 11.98
N LEU A 7 -0.03 -34.83 12.09
CA LEU A 7 0.67 -34.24 13.24
C LEU A 7 1.30 -32.93 12.69
N GLY A 8 0.74 -31.74 12.95
CA GLY A 8 0.97 -30.96 14.18
C GLY A 8 2.35 -30.28 14.09
N SER A 9 2.51 -28.96 14.05
CA SER A 9 1.98 -28.00 15.03
C SER A 9 1.56 -26.67 14.39
N ALA A 10 0.38 -26.19 14.79
CA ALA A 10 0.12 -24.76 14.84
C ALA A 10 1.19 -24.13 15.74
N GLY A 11 2.06 -23.32 15.15
CA GLY A 11 2.97 -22.48 15.92
C GLY A 11 2.13 -21.56 16.80
N ALA A 12 2.12 -21.84 18.09
CA ALA A 12 1.59 -20.93 19.09
C ALA A 12 2.31 -19.59 18.92
N SER A 13 1.58 -18.57 18.50
CA SER A 13 2.11 -17.22 18.42
C SER A 13 2.47 -16.76 19.82
N SER A 14 3.76 -16.50 20.04
CA SER A 14 4.30 -15.81 21.20
C SER A 14 3.46 -14.57 21.49
N GLY A 15 2.95 -14.46 22.72
CA GLY A 15 1.99 -13.45 23.17
C GLY A 15 2.51 -12.02 23.17
N GLY A 16 2.59 -11.43 21.98
CA GLY A 16 2.41 -10.00 21.81
C GLY A 16 0.91 -9.67 21.84
N PRO A 17 0.53 -8.40 22.08
CA PRO A 17 -0.85 -7.98 21.91
C PRO A 17 -1.31 -8.30 20.49
N ASP A 18 -2.55 -8.77 20.34
CA ASP A 18 -3.15 -8.97 19.03
C ASP A 18 -3.09 -7.66 18.24
N ALA A 19 -2.50 -7.71 17.04
CA ALA A 19 -2.40 -6.55 16.18
C ALA A 19 -3.79 -6.03 15.81
N TYR A 20 -4.04 -4.72 15.97
CA TYR A 20 -5.35 -4.13 15.67
C TYR A 20 -5.77 -4.35 14.21
N PHE A 21 -4.84 -4.29 13.27
CA PHE A 21 -4.99 -4.79 11.89
C PHE A 21 -3.60 -5.13 11.33
N ARG A 22 -3.56 -5.77 10.16
CA ARG A 22 -2.30 -6.09 9.45
C ARG A 22 -2.29 -5.42 8.08
N LEU A 23 -1.17 -4.80 7.73
CA LEU A 23 -0.90 -4.35 6.36
C LEU A 23 -0.40 -5.54 5.54
N THR A 24 -1.02 -5.76 4.39
CA THR A 24 -0.67 -6.84 3.47
C THR A 24 -0.73 -6.33 2.04
N GLY A 25 0.11 -6.87 1.16
CA GLY A 25 0.06 -6.58 -0.27
C GLY A 25 1.24 -7.18 -1.02
N PHE A 26 1.22 -7.01 -2.34
CA PHE A 26 2.26 -7.49 -3.25
C PHE A 26 2.95 -6.30 -3.90
N VAL A 27 4.27 -6.27 -3.82
CA VAL A 27 5.10 -5.26 -4.48
C VAL A 27 5.51 -5.78 -5.86
N ASP A 28 5.62 -4.88 -6.85
CA ASP A 28 6.11 -5.24 -8.18
C ASP A 28 7.58 -5.65 -8.17
N GLY A 29 8.40 -5.05 -7.29
CA GLY A 29 9.77 -5.50 -7.07
C GLY A 29 10.43 -4.93 -5.82
N LEU A 30 11.44 -5.63 -5.33
CA LEU A 30 12.45 -5.12 -4.41
C LEU A 30 13.78 -5.11 -5.17
N VAL A 31 14.54 -4.01 -5.05
CA VAL A 31 15.80 -3.86 -5.79
C VAL A 31 16.88 -3.27 -4.90
N ASP A 32 18.07 -3.82 -5.00
CA ASP A 32 19.27 -3.27 -4.37
C ASP A 32 19.92 -2.28 -5.33
N LEU A 33 19.97 -1.00 -4.97
CA LEU A 33 20.68 0.02 -5.73
C LEU A 33 21.97 0.44 -5.00
N PRO A 34 23.05 0.79 -5.73
CA PRO A 34 24.22 1.40 -5.13
C PRO A 34 23.85 2.70 -4.41
N ARG A 35 24.30 2.86 -3.17
CA ARG A 35 24.08 4.08 -2.40
C ARG A 35 24.99 5.19 -2.97
N GLU A 36 24.40 6.31 -3.37
CA GLU A 36 25.18 7.48 -3.80
C GLU A 36 25.84 8.12 -2.57
N HIS A 37 27.14 7.87 -2.36
CA HIS A 37 27.91 8.55 -1.33
C HIS A 37 28.50 9.86 -1.88
N PRO A 38 28.14 11.03 -1.31
CA PRO A 38 28.78 12.29 -1.65
C PRO A 38 30.16 12.34 -0.98
N GLY A 39 31.18 11.82 -1.67
CA GLY A 39 32.59 11.97 -1.30
C GLY A 39 33.38 10.67 -1.16
N GLY A 40 34.09 10.30 -2.22
CA GLY A 40 35.44 9.71 -2.12
C GLY A 40 35.59 8.23 -1.73
N VAL A 41 35.97 7.43 -2.74
CA VAL A 41 36.99 6.35 -2.71
C VAL A 41 37.25 5.71 -1.33
N GLY A 42 36.56 4.61 -1.03
CA GLY A 42 36.88 3.78 0.15
C GLY A 42 35.88 2.66 0.46
N SER A 43 36.19 1.46 -0.07
CA SER A 43 35.75 0.11 0.33
C SER A 43 34.27 -0.13 0.70
N GLY A 44 33.54 -0.66 -0.27
CA GLY A 44 32.24 -1.30 -0.10
C GLY A 44 31.19 -0.63 -0.98
N HIS A 45 30.70 -1.33 -2.01
CA HIS A 45 29.51 -0.90 -2.72
C HIS A 45 28.32 -1.10 -1.76
N ALA A 46 28.13 -0.17 -0.83
CA ALA A 46 26.97 -0.17 0.05
C ALA A 46 25.74 -0.08 -0.85
N THR A 47 24.91 -1.12 -0.83
CA THR A 47 23.63 -1.12 -1.51
C THR A 47 22.54 -0.71 -0.55
N GLU A 48 21.49 -0.13 -1.10
CA GLU A 48 20.24 0.14 -0.41
C GLU A 48 19.12 -0.61 -1.13
N THR A 49 18.41 -1.46 -0.38
CA THR A 49 17.19 -2.11 -0.87
C THR A 49 16.05 -1.12 -0.86
N LEU A 50 15.34 -0.98 -1.99
CA LEU A 50 14.16 -0.14 -2.11
C LEU A 50 12.98 -0.90 -2.72
N VAL A 51 11.79 -0.37 -2.45
CA VAL A 51 10.52 -0.85 -3.01
C VAL A 51 10.32 -0.25 -4.40
N VAL A 52 9.94 -1.05 -5.39
CA VAL A 52 9.52 -0.56 -6.71
C VAL A 52 8.04 -0.87 -6.93
N GLU A 53 7.28 0.16 -7.27
CA GLU A 53 5.89 0.04 -7.72
C GLU A 53 5.78 0.59 -9.15
N VAL A 54 5.12 -0.14 -10.03
CA VAL A 54 4.98 0.16 -11.46
C VAL A 54 3.52 0.44 -11.80
N LYS A 55 3.25 1.60 -12.39
CA LYS A 55 1.92 1.98 -12.89
C LYS A 55 1.95 2.17 -14.40
N HIS A 56 1.24 1.30 -15.11
CA HIS A 56 0.93 1.51 -16.53
C HIS A 56 -0.18 2.54 -16.65
N ARG A 57 0.15 3.74 -17.13
CA ARG A 57 -0.80 4.84 -17.31
C ARG A 57 -1.43 4.78 -18.69
N ILE A 58 -2.73 5.03 -18.72
CA ILE A 58 -3.49 5.29 -19.94
C ILE A 58 -3.57 6.81 -20.10
N GLY A 59 -3.24 7.33 -21.29
CA GLY A 59 -3.32 8.74 -21.64
C GLY A 59 -2.15 9.61 -21.16
N SER A 60 -1.81 9.62 -19.86
CA SER A 60 -0.74 10.49 -19.37
C SER A 60 -0.05 10.05 -18.07
N ILE A 61 1.23 10.41 -17.95
CA ILE A 61 1.99 10.41 -16.69
C ILE A 61 1.39 11.46 -15.74
N LYS A 62 1.31 11.13 -14.44
CA LYS A 62 0.82 12.05 -13.41
C LYS A 62 1.99 12.67 -12.64
N THR A 63 2.07 14.00 -12.62
CA THR A 63 3.08 14.77 -11.88
C THR A 63 2.39 15.97 -11.19
N PRO A 64 2.23 15.95 -9.85
CA PRO A 64 2.62 14.88 -8.94
C PRO A 64 1.83 13.58 -9.18
N PRO A 65 2.35 12.40 -8.75
CA PRO A 65 1.57 11.17 -8.78
C PRO A 65 0.27 11.29 -7.98
N ASN A 66 -0.70 10.42 -8.26
CA ASN A 66 -1.93 10.41 -7.48
C ASN A 66 -1.64 10.00 -6.04
N LEU A 67 -2.36 10.62 -5.09
CA LEU A 67 -2.13 10.39 -3.66
C LEU A 67 -2.23 8.90 -3.28
N TYR A 68 -3.18 8.16 -3.86
CA TYR A 68 -3.33 6.73 -3.56
C TYR A 68 -2.12 5.88 -4.01
N ASP A 69 -1.41 6.29 -5.07
CA ASP A 69 -0.19 5.60 -5.50
C ASP A 69 0.95 5.84 -4.50
N ILE A 70 1.03 7.07 -3.94
CA ILE A 70 1.99 7.42 -2.89
C ILE A 70 1.68 6.65 -1.60
N VAL A 71 0.42 6.63 -1.17
CA VAL A 71 -0.03 5.89 0.03
C VAL A 71 0.26 4.40 -0.12
N GLN A 72 0.03 3.82 -1.30
CA GLN A 72 0.36 2.43 -1.58
C GLN A 72 1.87 2.17 -1.44
N LEU A 73 2.72 3.02 -2.03
CA LEU A 73 4.17 2.87 -1.93
C LEU A 73 4.68 3.04 -0.49
N CYS A 74 4.14 4.00 0.27
CA CYS A 74 4.42 4.14 1.71
C CYS A 74 4.03 2.88 2.50
N SER A 75 2.90 2.26 2.16
CA SER A 75 2.44 1.03 2.79
C SER A 75 3.45 -0.10 2.62
N TYR A 76 4.02 -0.23 1.42
CA TYR A 76 5.07 -1.23 1.15
C TYR A 76 6.37 -0.90 1.87
N CYS A 77 6.82 0.35 1.87
CA CYS A 77 7.98 0.76 2.65
C CYS A 77 7.80 0.41 4.14
N ARG A 78 6.60 0.63 4.68
CA ARG A 78 6.25 0.26 6.05
C ARG A 78 6.26 -1.25 6.29
N VAL A 79 5.68 -2.04 5.38
CA VAL A 79 5.61 -3.51 5.48
C VAL A 79 7.01 -4.14 5.45
N TYR A 80 7.88 -3.67 4.55
CA TYR A 80 9.23 -4.23 4.39
C TYR A 80 10.29 -3.56 5.27
N GLY A 81 9.94 -2.54 6.04
CA GLY A 81 10.89 -1.80 6.88
C GLY A 81 11.95 -1.03 6.07
N LEU A 82 11.61 -0.60 4.86
CA LEU A 82 12.50 0.10 3.95
C LEU A 82 12.28 1.62 4.00
N SER A 83 13.34 2.39 3.80
CA SER A 83 13.30 3.86 3.87
C SER A 83 13.03 4.52 2.54
N HIS A 84 13.08 3.79 1.42
CA HIS A 84 12.92 4.39 0.10
C HIS A 84 12.06 3.52 -0.82
N GLY A 85 11.38 4.20 -1.74
CA GLY A 85 10.61 3.55 -2.79
C GLY A 85 10.66 4.33 -4.09
N HIS A 86 10.53 3.64 -5.22
CA HIS A 86 10.42 4.22 -6.55
C HIS A 86 9.05 3.89 -7.14
N LEU A 87 8.28 4.93 -7.46
CA LEU A 87 7.08 4.81 -8.27
C LEU A 87 7.44 5.03 -9.75
N VAL A 88 7.41 3.95 -10.53
CA VAL A 88 7.68 3.97 -11.96
C VAL A 88 6.36 4.07 -12.72
N GLN A 89 6.14 5.16 -13.42
CA GLN A 89 4.99 5.34 -14.30
C GLN A 89 5.39 5.06 -15.75
N CYS A 90 4.70 4.11 -16.38
CA CYS A 90 4.92 3.66 -17.74
C CYS A 90 3.78 4.14 -18.64
N LEU A 91 4.06 4.93 -19.67
CA LEU A 91 3.09 5.29 -20.71
C LEU A 91 3.48 4.57 -22.00
N ARG A 92 2.56 3.77 -22.54
CA ARG A 92 2.72 3.16 -23.87
C ARG A 92 2.38 4.20 -24.92
N GLU A 93 3.15 4.23 -26.00
CA GLU A 93 2.77 5.00 -27.17
C GLU A 93 1.63 4.28 -27.90
N GLU A 94 0.50 4.97 -28.08
CA GLU A 94 -0.56 4.48 -28.93
C GLU A 94 -0.11 4.61 -30.38
N SER A 95 0.28 3.49 -30.98
CA SER A 95 0.24 3.35 -32.43
C SER A 95 -0.72 2.21 -32.76
N ALA A 96 -1.67 2.49 -33.64
CA ALA A 96 -2.80 1.62 -34.02
C ALA A 96 -2.43 0.24 -34.59
N THR A 97 -1.13 -0.04 -34.73
CA THR A 97 -0.57 -1.23 -35.37
C THR A 97 0.49 -1.96 -34.54
N GLN A 98 0.66 -1.62 -33.27
CA GLN A 98 1.80 -2.13 -32.49
C GLN A 98 1.60 -3.59 -32.01
N PRO A 99 2.50 -4.53 -32.37
CA PRO A 99 2.44 -5.92 -31.93
C PRO A 99 2.75 -6.06 -30.43
N PHE A 100 2.29 -7.16 -29.83
CA PHE A 100 2.62 -7.55 -28.45
C PHE A 100 4.14 -7.44 -28.19
N GLY A 101 4.53 -6.75 -27.11
CA GLY A 101 5.95 -6.55 -26.74
C GLY A 101 6.56 -5.19 -27.13
N THR A 102 5.74 -4.23 -27.56
CA THR A 102 6.21 -2.87 -27.85
C THR A 102 6.88 -2.20 -26.64
N PRO A 103 8.00 -1.49 -26.82
CA PRO A 103 8.65 -0.76 -25.74
C PRO A 103 7.70 0.24 -25.05
N VAL A 104 7.91 0.45 -23.75
CA VAL A 104 7.30 1.58 -23.04
C VAL A 104 7.86 2.87 -23.65
N GLY A 105 7.00 3.72 -24.21
CA GLY A 105 7.44 4.94 -24.89
C GLY A 105 7.95 6.01 -23.92
N LYS A 106 7.28 6.17 -22.77
CA LYS A 106 7.70 7.11 -21.73
C LYS A 106 7.70 6.49 -20.34
N LEU A 107 8.83 6.65 -19.64
CA LEU A 107 9.01 6.29 -18.24
C LEU A 107 9.15 7.56 -17.40
N HIS A 108 8.56 7.56 -16.22
CA HIS A 108 8.75 8.61 -15.23
C HIS A 108 8.88 7.98 -13.84
N ILE A 109 9.94 8.32 -13.12
CA ILE A 109 10.21 7.77 -11.79
C ILE A 109 10.04 8.87 -10.76
N THR A 110 9.16 8.64 -9.79
CA THR A 110 9.07 9.45 -8.57
C THR A 110 9.76 8.70 -7.44
N LYS A 111 10.74 9.35 -6.82
CA LYS A 111 11.44 8.81 -5.64
C LYS A 111 10.68 9.22 -4.37
N LEU A 112 10.37 8.25 -3.53
CA LEU A 112 9.74 8.42 -2.22
C LEU A 112 10.81 8.28 -1.14
N ASP A 113 10.82 9.22 -0.19
CA ASP A 113 11.66 9.14 1.01
C ASP A 113 10.78 8.82 2.21
N PHE A 114 10.83 7.58 2.68
CA PHE A 114 10.11 7.08 3.85
C PHE A 114 11.00 6.96 5.11
N SER A 115 12.17 7.61 5.09
CA SER A 115 13.05 7.68 6.26
C SER A 115 12.41 8.42 7.43
N GLU A 116 12.94 8.19 8.64
CA GLU A 116 12.40 8.83 9.83
C GLU A 116 12.52 10.35 9.76
N GLY A 117 11.40 11.04 9.97
CA GLY A 117 11.32 12.50 9.93
C GLY A 117 11.17 13.11 8.53
N SER A 118 11.20 12.31 7.46
CA SER A 118 10.94 12.78 6.10
C SER A 118 9.51 13.34 5.94
N PRO A 119 9.26 14.20 4.93
CA PRO A 119 7.91 14.68 4.64
C PRO A 119 6.91 13.56 4.32
N ASP A 120 7.29 12.57 3.51
CA ASP A 120 6.38 11.48 3.14
C ASP A 120 6.04 10.59 4.35
N ARG A 121 7.05 10.35 5.22
CA ARG A 121 6.85 9.60 6.46
C ARG A 121 5.96 10.35 7.44
N LYS A 122 6.13 11.66 7.59
CA LYS A 122 5.24 12.51 8.39
C LYS A 122 3.81 12.48 7.87
N GLY A 123 3.63 12.53 6.54
CA GLY A 123 2.31 12.42 5.93
C GLY A 123 1.63 11.08 6.26
N TRP A 124 2.39 9.99 6.21
CA TRP A 124 1.92 8.68 6.64
C TRP A 124 1.54 8.63 8.12
N ASP A 125 2.46 9.03 9.01
CA ASP A 125 2.30 8.91 10.46
C ASP A 125 1.18 9.83 11.00
N HIS A 126 1.00 11.02 10.42
CA HIS A 126 0.02 12.00 10.90
C HIS A 126 -1.36 11.89 10.24
N HIS A 127 -1.46 11.32 9.03
CA HIS A 127 -2.73 11.31 8.28
C HIS A 127 -3.17 9.90 7.93
N VAL A 128 -2.31 9.11 7.26
CA VAL A 128 -2.71 7.80 6.74
C VAL A 128 -2.93 6.81 7.86
N LEU A 129 -1.96 6.65 8.76
CA LEU A 129 -2.03 5.64 9.81
C LEU A 129 -3.21 5.91 10.78
N PRO A 130 -3.44 7.14 11.28
CA PRO A 130 -4.62 7.43 12.10
C PRO A 130 -5.95 7.16 11.37
N ALA A 131 -6.03 7.50 10.08
CA ALA A 131 -7.23 7.21 9.28
C ALA A 131 -7.47 5.70 9.14
N LEU A 132 -6.43 4.89 8.94
CA LEU A 132 -6.54 3.42 8.91
C LEU A 132 -7.07 2.87 10.24
N TYR A 133 -6.60 3.38 11.38
CA TYR A 133 -7.14 3.01 12.69
C TYR A 133 -8.61 3.39 12.84
N ALA A 134 -9.00 4.60 12.41
CA ALA A 134 -10.39 5.05 12.48
C ALA A 134 -11.32 4.17 11.61
N VAL A 135 -10.88 3.80 10.41
CA VAL A 135 -11.62 2.90 9.52
C VAL A 135 -11.71 1.50 10.13
N ALA A 136 -10.62 0.95 10.66
CA ALA A 136 -10.62 -0.35 11.33
C ALA A 136 -11.56 -0.35 12.53
N ALA A 137 -11.57 0.72 13.34
CA ALA A 137 -12.49 0.88 14.46
C ALA A 137 -13.96 0.89 14.02
N ALA A 138 -14.29 1.62 12.96
CA ALA A 138 -15.64 1.63 12.39
C ALA A 138 -16.06 0.24 11.90
N VAL A 139 -15.15 -0.49 11.24
CA VAL A 139 -15.40 -1.87 10.79
C VAL A 139 -15.64 -2.79 11.98
N TYR A 140 -14.85 -2.69 13.05
CA TYR A 140 -15.04 -3.52 14.24
C TYR A 140 -16.33 -3.18 14.98
N ALA A 141 -16.68 -1.90 15.11
CA ALA A 141 -17.95 -1.46 15.67
C ALA A 141 -19.14 -2.06 14.89
N ALA A 142 -19.13 -1.92 13.56
CA ALA A 142 -20.16 -2.48 12.69
C ALA A 142 -20.25 -4.01 12.76
N ARG A 143 -19.12 -4.71 12.91
CA ARG A 143 -19.10 -6.18 13.06
C ARG A 143 -19.63 -6.63 14.41
N SER A 144 -19.39 -5.86 15.47
CA SER A 144 -19.83 -6.16 16.83
C SER A 144 -21.32 -5.92 17.07
N ASP A 145 -21.97 -5.11 16.24
CA ASP A 145 -23.41 -4.82 16.31
C ASP A 145 -24.18 -5.50 15.15
N GLU A 146 -24.97 -6.51 15.49
CA GLU A 146 -25.81 -7.24 14.54
C GLU A 146 -26.82 -6.34 13.83
N MET A 147 -27.43 -5.38 14.53
CA MET A 147 -28.44 -4.50 13.95
C MET A 147 -27.81 -3.55 12.94
N THR A 148 -26.65 -2.97 13.27
CA THR A 148 -25.88 -2.13 12.33
C THR A 148 -25.46 -2.93 11.10
N ARG A 149 -24.97 -4.16 11.27
CA ARG A 149 -24.62 -5.04 10.16
C ARG A 149 -25.82 -5.38 9.28
N LEU A 150 -26.98 -5.69 9.87
CA LEU A 150 -28.21 -5.92 9.12
C LEU A 150 -28.61 -4.68 8.33
N ARG A 151 -28.62 -3.49 8.95
CA ARG A 151 -28.94 -2.22 8.29
C ARG A 151 -28.04 -1.95 7.09
N LEU A 152 -26.73 -2.20 7.21
CA LEU A 152 -25.79 -2.06 6.09
C LEU A 152 -26.08 -3.05 4.94
N LEU A 153 -26.50 -4.27 5.27
CA LEU A 153 -26.82 -5.31 4.28
C LEU A 153 -28.14 -5.06 3.55
N VAL A 154 -29.15 -4.56 4.25
CA VAL A 154 -30.50 -4.34 3.70
C VAL A 154 -30.73 -2.93 3.14
N ALA A 155 -29.75 -2.02 3.26
CA ALA A 155 -29.82 -0.69 2.68
C ALA A 155 -30.16 -0.77 1.18
N ALA A 156 -31.27 -0.14 0.80
CA ALA A 156 -31.88 -0.32 -0.52
C ALA A 156 -31.14 0.49 -1.58
N THR A 157 -30.54 1.62 -1.19
CA THR A 157 -29.85 2.52 -2.12
C THR A 157 -28.38 2.75 -1.73
N PRO A 158 -27.53 3.13 -2.70
CA PRO A 158 -26.15 3.56 -2.43
C PRO A 158 -26.06 4.75 -1.47
N GLU A 159 -27.02 5.67 -1.53
CA GLU A 159 -27.05 6.88 -0.69
C GLU A 159 -27.35 6.52 0.77
N GLU A 160 -28.32 5.64 1.01
CA GLU A 160 -28.62 5.11 2.35
C GLU A 160 -27.39 4.41 2.95
N ARG A 161 -26.74 3.56 2.16
CA ARG A 161 -25.52 2.87 2.59
C ARG A 161 -24.40 3.85 2.89
N THR A 162 -24.23 4.89 2.08
CA THR A 162 -23.21 5.92 2.28
C THR A 162 -23.48 6.69 3.58
N ALA A 163 -24.71 7.10 3.84
CA ALA A 163 -25.08 7.78 5.09
C ALA A 163 -24.83 6.90 6.33
N LEU A 164 -25.12 5.60 6.24
CA LEU A 164 -24.81 4.65 7.31
C LEU A 164 -23.30 4.54 7.54
N VAL A 165 -22.50 4.39 6.47
CA VAL A 165 -21.03 4.34 6.57
C VAL A 165 -20.47 5.64 7.14
N GLY A 166 -20.97 6.79 6.69
CA GLY A 166 -20.57 8.10 7.20
C GLY A 166 -20.85 8.27 8.70
N SER A 167 -22.00 7.79 9.18
CA SER A 167 -22.29 7.78 10.62
C SER A 167 -21.33 6.92 11.44
N LEU A 168 -20.79 5.83 10.86
CA LEU A 168 -19.84 4.92 11.50
C LEU A 168 -18.40 5.41 11.42
N CYS A 169 -18.07 6.13 10.34
CA CYS A 169 -16.74 6.67 10.11
C CYS A 169 -16.85 8.12 9.57
N PRO A 170 -17.11 9.10 10.45
CA PRO A 170 -17.33 10.50 10.03
C PRO A 170 -16.16 11.14 9.28
N HIS A 171 -14.98 10.53 9.38
CA HIS A 171 -13.78 10.99 8.69
C HIS A 171 -13.80 10.71 7.18
N LEU A 172 -14.72 9.88 6.68
CA LEU A 172 -14.89 9.58 5.25
C LEU A 172 -15.77 10.58 4.50
N GLU A 173 -16.49 11.46 5.21
CA GLU A 173 -17.41 12.47 4.61
C GLU A 173 -16.74 13.83 4.32
N ARG A 174 -15.41 13.90 4.34
CA ARG A 174 -14.65 15.14 4.08
C ARG A 174 -14.27 15.32 2.63
#